data_AF-A0A962VEF7-F1
#
_entry.id   AF-A0A962VEF7-F1
#
_cell.length_a   1.000
_cell.length_b   1.000
_cell.length_c   1.000
_cell.angle_alpha   90.00
_cell.angle_beta   90.00
_cell.angle_gamma   90.00
#
_symmetry.space_group_name_H-M   'P 1'
#
loop_
_entity.id
_entity.type
_entity.pdbx_description
1 polymer ?
#
loop_
_entity_poly.entity_id
_entity_poly.type
_entity_poly.pdbx_seq_one_letter_code
_entity_poly.pdbx_strand_id
1 'polypeptide(L)'
;MKARHCASEQPEDRSNQETKTTTCYMCACRCGIRVTLRDGEVRYIEGNPEHPLNKGVICAKGASGIMKQVSPARLSKPLRRKPGAERGAGEFEPISWEEAFEIMAQRLSHLRATDPKKFALFTGRDQMQALTGLFAKQFGTPNYAAHGGFCSVNMAAGMIYTIGGSFWEFGGPDLERAKLFVMIGTAEDHHSNPLKMAISQFKRSGGKFIAINPIRTGYAAIADEWVAIKPGTDGALFMALIRELIKQGLFDRDFLIRYSNAAQLVNLDAERDDFGLFAQDTGSAEETNTGAKLWWDRTTRKVVPSHSQEASPCLLGEYQLDDGTPVKPAFQLLAERVESCTPEWAADITGIAADTIRRLAHELGVVARDHKIELPVAWTDAWGKQHTVVTGNPVAFHAMRGLAAHSNGFQTIRALSILMTLLGTIDRPGGFRHKAPFPRPIPPGVKTPTGPEGVQPNTPLGGAPLGWPAAPEDLFVDEQGEPVRIDKAFSWEYPLSVHGMMHNVITNAWRGDP
;
A
#
# COMPACT_ATOMS: atom_id res chain seq x y z
N MET A 1 -3.19 -48.99 34.33
CA MET A 1 -3.36 -47.57 34.75
C MET A 1 -4.84 -47.21 34.65
N LYS A 2 -5.49 -46.94 35.78
CA LYS A 2 -6.93 -46.60 35.83
C LYS A 2 -7.17 -45.22 35.22
N ALA A 3 -8.13 -45.13 34.30
CA ALA A 3 -8.66 -43.88 33.81
C ALA A 3 -9.21 -43.05 34.98
N ARG A 4 -8.66 -41.85 35.20
CA ARG A 4 -9.25 -40.88 36.13
C ARG A 4 -10.56 -40.41 35.49
N HIS A 5 -11.68 -40.77 36.11
CA HIS A 5 -12.95 -40.09 35.91
C HIS A 5 -12.73 -38.59 36.15
N CYS A 6 -13.01 -37.78 35.13
CA CYS A 6 -13.11 -36.34 35.28
C CYS A 6 -14.28 -36.09 36.24
N ALA A 7 -14.00 -35.51 37.41
CA ALA A 7 -15.05 -35.08 38.32
C ALA A 7 -15.97 -34.12 37.58
N SER A 8 -17.29 -34.31 37.71
CA SER A 8 -18.31 -33.39 37.23
C SER A 8 -17.99 -31.98 37.73
N GLU A 9 -17.57 -31.10 36.83
CA GLU A 9 -17.41 -29.68 37.12
C GLU A 9 -18.76 -29.15 37.65
N GLN A 10 -18.76 -28.64 38.88
CA GLN A 10 -19.87 -27.84 39.34
C GLN A 10 -20.06 -26.68 38.34
N PRO A 11 -21.30 -26.37 37.91
CA PRO A 11 -21.51 -25.24 37.02
C PRO A 11 -20.95 -23.98 37.69
N GLU A 12 -20.02 -23.32 37.01
CA GLU A 12 -19.41 -22.08 37.49
C GLU A 12 -20.52 -21.08 37.82
N ASP A 13 -20.52 -20.50 39.02
CA ASP A 13 -21.46 -19.43 39.38
C ASP A 13 -21.15 -18.20 38.51
N ARG A 14 -22.08 -17.89 37.61
CA ARG A 14 -21.98 -16.79 36.64
C ARG A 14 -22.84 -15.60 37.02
N SER A 15 -23.48 -15.60 38.20
CA SER A 15 -24.40 -14.54 38.63
C SER A 15 -23.75 -13.15 38.67
N ASN A 16 -22.45 -13.08 38.99
CA ASN A 16 -21.66 -11.84 39.02
C ASN A 16 -20.81 -11.59 37.75
N GLN A 17 -21.06 -12.33 36.68
CA GLN A 17 -20.35 -12.12 35.41
C GLN A 17 -21.13 -11.19 34.49
N GLU A 18 -20.43 -10.22 33.91
CA GLU A 18 -20.98 -9.42 32.81
C GLU A 18 -20.10 -9.54 31.58
N THR A 19 -20.72 -9.51 30.39
CA THR A 19 -19.99 -9.53 29.13
C THR A 19 -20.11 -8.18 28.45
N LYS A 20 -18.97 -7.59 28.08
CA LYS A 20 -18.90 -6.37 27.27
C LYS A 20 -18.30 -6.68 25.90
N THR A 21 -18.75 -5.97 24.88
CA THR A 21 -18.18 -6.06 23.52
C THR A 21 -17.25 -4.88 23.25
N THR A 22 -16.11 -5.15 22.63
CA THR A 22 -15.16 -4.11 22.20
C THR A 22 -14.29 -4.64 21.06
N THR A 23 -13.25 -3.89 20.70
CA THR A 23 -12.33 -4.20 19.60
C THR A 23 -10.93 -4.50 20.13
N CYS A 24 -10.32 -5.56 19.63
CA CYS A 24 -8.94 -5.91 19.94
C CYS A 24 -7.95 -4.94 19.28
N TYR A 25 -7.14 -4.25 20.10
CA TYR A 25 -6.09 -3.33 19.65
C TYR A 25 -4.68 -3.96 19.58
N MET A 26 -4.55 -5.28 19.77
CA MET A 26 -3.25 -5.97 19.77
C MET A 26 -2.59 -6.06 18.39
N CYS A 27 -3.35 -5.88 17.32
CA CYS A 27 -2.84 -5.82 15.95
C CYS A 27 -3.77 -4.98 15.07
N ALA A 28 -3.36 -4.73 13.83
CA ALA A 28 -4.07 -3.85 12.92
C ALA A 28 -5.39 -4.44 12.37
N CYS A 29 -5.67 -5.73 12.59
CA CYS A 29 -6.90 -6.40 12.11
C CYS A 29 -8.20 -6.01 12.83
N ARG A 30 -8.10 -5.40 14.03
CA ARG A 30 -9.27 -4.90 14.80
C ARG A 30 -10.40 -5.92 14.94
N CYS A 31 -10.07 -7.16 15.33
CA CYS A 31 -11.06 -8.20 15.58
C CYS A 31 -12.04 -7.77 16.70
N GLY A 32 -13.32 -8.04 16.53
CA GLY A 32 -14.31 -7.85 17.58
C GLY A 32 -14.14 -8.91 18.65
N ILE A 33 -14.21 -8.48 19.91
CA ILE A 33 -14.01 -9.32 21.09
C ILE A 33 -15.15 -9.14 22.08
N ARG A 34 -15.36 -10.19 22.88
CA ARG A 34 -16.14 -10.15 24.11
C ARG A 34 -15.19 -10.26 25.28
N VAL A 35 -15.44 -9.43 26.28
CA VAL A 35 -14.66 -9.34 27.51
C VAL A 35 -15.60 -9.74 28.63
N THR A 36 -15.31 -10.87 29.25
CA THR A 36 -16.03 -11.32 30.44
C THR A 36 -15.40 -10.68 31.66
N LEU A 37 -16.20 -9.91 32.38
CA LEU A 37 -15.84 -9.29 33.64
C LEU A 37 -16.46 -10.11 34.78
N ARG A 38 -15.78 -10.19 35.91
CA ARG A 38 -16.31 -10.74 37.15
C ARG A 38 -15.96 -9.75 38.26
N ASP A 39 -16.98 -9.24 38.95
CA ASP A 39 -16.82 -8.21 39.98
C ASP A 39 -16.06 -6.96 39.48
N GLY A 40 -16.28 -6.58 38.21
CA GLY A 40 -15.63 -5.44 37.55
C GLY A 40 -14.22 -5.71 37.00
N GLU A 41 -13.63 -6.88 37.26
CA GLU A 41 -12.29 -7.25 36.77
C GLU A 41 -12.35 -8.17 35.55
N VAL A 42 -11.36 -8.03 34.65
CA VAL A 42 -11.31 -8.84 33.42
C VAL A 42 -10.92 -10.28 33.74
N ARG A 43 -11.81 -11.23 33.43
CA ARG A 43 -11.61 -12.66 33.69
C ARG A 43 -11.02 -13.41 32.50
N TYR A 44 -11.61 -13.26 31.31
CA TYR A 44 -11.10 -13.83 30.06
C TYR A 44 -11.61 -13.03 28.84
N ILE A 45 -10.94 -13.19 27.69
CA ILE A 45 -11.28 -12.53 26.43
C ILE A 45 -11.49 -13.59 25.36
N GLU A 46 -12.58 -13.47 24.62
CA GLU A 46 -12.91 -14.33 23.49
C GLU A 46 -13.31 -13.51 22.26
N GLY A 47 -13.32 -14.13 21.08
CA GLY A 47 -13.81 -13.45 19.88
C GLY A 47 -15.32 -13.25 19.94
N ASN A 48 -15.80 -12.16 19.32
CA ASN A 48 -17.24 -11.89 19.17
C ASN A 48 -17.79 -12.59 17.90
N PRO A 49 -18.69 -13.59 18.02
CA PRO A 49 -19.34 -14.29 16.91
C PRO A 49 -20.13 -13.37 15.99
N GLU A 50 -20.73 -12.33 16.56
CA GLU A 50 -21.55 -11.35 15.83
C GLU A 50 -20.72 -10.32 15.08
N HIS A 51 -19.40 -10.29 15.30
CA HIS A 51 -18.55 -9.30 14.63
C HIS A 51 -18.31 -9.68 13.16
N PRO A 52 -18.60 -8.78 12.21
CA PRO A 52 -18.66 -9.11 10.78
C PRO A 52 -17.33 -9.59 10.21
N LEU A 53 -16.21 -9.09 10.76
CA LEU A 53 -14.88 -9.45 10.29
C LEU A 53 -14.48 -10.85 10.75
N ASN A 54 -14.34 -11.07 12.06
CA ASN A 54 -13.69 -12.27 12.59
C ASN A 54 -14.65 -13.37 13.03
N LYS A 55 -15.98 -13.12 13.11
CA LYS A 55 -17.01 -14.13 13.38
C LYS A 55 -16.64 -15.08 14.52
N GLY A 56 -16.16 -14.52 15.64
CA GLY A 56 -15.79 -15.29 16.84
C GLY A 56 -14.34 -15.79 16.87
N VAL A 57 -13.61 -15.78 15.77
CA VAL A 57 -12.21 -16.22 15.75
C VAL A 57 -11.30 -15.14 16.32
N ILE A 58 -10.40 -15.51 17.23
CA ILE A 58 -9.37 -14.61 17.78
C ILE A 58 -8.02 -15.33 17.84
N CYS A 59 -6.92 -14.58 17.75
CA CYS A 59 -5.57 -15.12 17.91
C CYS A 59 -5.12 -15.14 19.37
N ALA A 60 -4.05 -15.87 19.66
CA ALA A 60 -3.45 -15.94 21.00
C ALA A 60 -3.13 -14.55 21.57
N LYS A 61 -2.58 -13.64 20.76
CA LYS A 61 -2.31 -12.24 21.16
C LYS A 61 -3.58 -11.53 21.66
N GLY A 62 -4.71 -11.74 20.99
CA GLY A 62 -5.98 -11.12 21.37
C GLY A 62 -6.57 -11.75 22.65
N ALA A 63 -6.56 -13.08 22.74
CA ALA A 63 -7.04 -13.80 23.92
C ALA A 63 -6.22 -13.45 25.19
N SER A 64 -4.91 -13.24 25.04
CA SER A 64 -4.02 -12.84 26.12
C SER A 64 -4.05 -11.33 26.44
N GLY A 65 -5.00 -10.55 25.91
CA GLY A 65 -5.06 -9.09 26.11
C GLY A 65 -5.10 -8.64 27.58
N ILE A 66 -5.57 -9.50 28.48
CA ILE A 66 -5.59 -9.28 29.94
C ILE A 66 -4.19 -9.02 30.49
N MET A 67 -3.18 -9.71 29.94
CA MET A 67 -1.79 -9.59 30.39
C MET A 67 -1.26 -8.15 30.29
N LYS A 68 -1.83 -7.32 29.42
CA LYS A 68 -1.51 -5.88 29.34
C LYS A 68 -2.08 -5.11 30.54
N GLN A 69 -3.26 -5.47 31.03
CA GLN A 69 -3.94 -4.75 32.11
C GLN A 69 -3.34 -5.03 33.48
N VAL A 70 -2.91 -6.28 33.70
CA VAL A 70 -2.31 -6.76 34.96
C VAL A 70 -0.78 -6.73 34.94
N SER A 71 -0.16 -6.24 33.86
CA SER A 71 1.29 -6.18 33.76
C SER A 71 1.88 -5.30 34.86
N PRO A 72 2.93 -5.74 35.58
CA PRO A 72 3.64 -4.90 36.54
C PRO A 72 4.35 -3.72 35.85
N ALA A 73 4.56 -3.78 34.53
CA ALA A 73 5.15 -2.69 33.75
C ALA A 73 4.12 -1.65 33.27
N ARG A 74 2.83 -1.78 33.64
CA ARG A 74 1.79 -0.83 33.22
C ARG A 74 2.00 0.52 33.91
N LEU A 75 2.15 1.58 33.12
CA LEU A 75 2.18 2.95 33.62
C LEU A 75 0.81 3.36 34.16
N SER A 76 0.76 3.81 35.42
CA SER A 76 -0.46 4.27 36.10
C SER A 76 -0.50 5.79 36.33
N LYS A 77 0.65 6.46 36.23
CA LYS A 77 0.82 7.90 36.42
C LYS A 77 1.85 8.46 35.43
N PRO A 78 1.81 9.77 35.13
CA PRO A 78 2.92 10.44 34.46
C PRO A 78 4.22 10.30 35.26
N LEU A 79 5.35 10.18 34.55
CA LEU A 79 6.67 10.00 35.14
C LEU A 79 7.64 11.06 34.60
N ARG A 80 8.39 11.72 35.49
CA ARG A 80 9.47 12.64 35.14
C ARG A 80 10.81 11.98 35.40
N ARG A 81 11.77 12.12 34.48
CA ARG A 81 13.15 11.65 34.72
C ARG A 81 13.75 12.46 35.87
N LYS A 82 14.39 11.80 36.82
CA LYS A 82 14.98 12.48 37.98
C LYS A 82 16.06 13.48 37.53
N PRO A 83 16.20 14.64 38.20
CA PRO A 83 17.33 15.53 37.97
C PRO A 83 18.66 14.81 38.12
N GLY A 84 19.61 15.03 37.21
CA GLY A 84 20.92 14.37 37.20
C GLY A 84 20.92 12.94 36.63
N ALA A 85 19.77 12.34 36.35
CA ALA A 85 19.71 11.00 35.74
C ALA A 85 19.84 11.07 34.20
N GLU A 86 20.65 10.15 33.67
CA GLU A 86 20.87 9.98 32.25
C GLU A 86 19.67 9.34 31.52
N ARG A 87 19.54 9.62 30.22
CA ARG A 87 18.53 8.94 29.38
C ARG A 87 18.85 7.45 29.32
N GLY A 88 17.84 6.61 29.58
CA GLY A 88 17.99 5.14 29.59
C GLY A 88 18.31 4.54 30.97
N ALA A 89 18.62 5.34 31.99
CA ALA A 89 18.92 4.86 33.34
C ALA A 89 17.71 4.26 34.08
N GLY A 90 16.49 4.48 33.59
CA GLY A 90 15.27 3.96 34.24
C GLY A 90 14.86 4.73 35.51
N GLU A 91 15.48 5.87 35.79
CA GLU A 91 15.26 6.64 37.01
C GLU A 91 14.21 7.73 36.84
N PHE A 92 13.02 7.48 37.39
CA PHE A 92 11.88 8.38 37.31
C PHE A 92 11.26 8.67 38.67
N GLU A 93 10.57 9.80 38.76
CA GLU A 93 9.68 10.17 39.85
C GLU A 93 8.25 10.40 39.30
N PRO A 94 7.19 9.95 39.99
CA PRO A 94 5.82 10.26 39.60
C PRO A 94 5.52 11.75 39.73
N ILE A 95 4.80 12.31 38.77
CA ILE A 95 4.27 13.69 38.81
C ILE A 95 2.76 13.68 38.57
N SER A 96 2.09 14.80 38.87
CA SER A 96 0.65 14.94 38.58
C SER A 96 0.40 15.15 37.07
N TRP A 97 -0.85 14.97 36.64
CA TRP A 97 -1.22 15.27 35.26
C TRP A 97 -1.15 16.76 34.95
N GLU A 98 -1.54 17.61 35.90
CA GLU A 98 -1.45 19.07 35.80
C GLU A 98 -0.01 19.51 35.57
N GLU A 99 0.93 19.01 36.39
CA GLU A 99 2.35 19.30 36.24
C GLU A 99 2.91 18.80 34.89
N ALA A 100 2.53 17.58 34.48
CA ALA A 100 2.94 17.04 33.19
C ALA A 100 2.46 17.90 32.01
N PHE A 101 1.20 18.33 32.05
CA PHE A 101 0.62 19.19 31.02
C PHE A 101 1.23 20.59 31.01
N GLU A 102 1.52 21.17 32.17
CA GLU A 102 2.15 22.48 32.27
C GLU A 102 3.56 22.48 31.66
N ILE A 103 4.38 21.45 31.98
CA ILE A 103 5.71 21.26 31.37
C ILE A 103 5.61 21.17 29.84
N MET A 104 4.66 20.38 29.33
CA MET A 104 4.47 20.20 27.90
C MET A 104 3.95 21.48 27.23
N ALA A 105 2.98 22.16 27.83
CA ALA A 105 2.40 23.40 27.32
C ALA A 105 3.46 24.50 27.24
N GLN A 106 4.27 24.69 28.28
CA GLN A 106 5.34 25.68 28.31
C GLN A 106 6.36 25.43 27.17
N ARG A 107 6.82 24.18 27.02
CA ARG A 107 7.81 23.84 25.99
C ARG A 107 7.23 23.96 24.58
N LEU A 108 6.06 23.38 24.35
CA LEU A 108 5.44 23.34 23.03
C LEU A 108 4.95 24.73 22.58
N SER A 109 4.42 25.55 23.49
CA SER A 109 4.04 26.94 23.17
C SER A 109 5.25 27.78 22.78
N HIS A 110 6.39 27.64 23.48
CA HIS A 110 7.62 28.32 23.11
C HIS A 110 8.10 27.91 21.70
N LEU A 111 8.12 26.61 21.38
CA LEU A 111 8.50 26.14 20.05
C LEU A 111 7.53 26.64 18.97
N ARG A 112 6.22 26.59 19.23
CA ARG A 112 5.19 27.13 18.32
C ARG A 112 5.37 28.63 18.07
N ALA A 113 5.69 29.40 19.09
CA ALA A 113 5.83 30.85 19.01
C ALA A 113 7.16 31.32 18.40
N THR A 114 8.15 30.44 18.29
CA THR A 114 9.50 30.79 17.80
C THR A 114 9.84 30.10 16.48
N ASP A 115 9.96 28.77 16.49
CA ASP A 115 10.23 27.98 15.29
C ASP A 115 9.58 26.59 15.41
N PRO A 116 8.38 26.40 14.84
CA PRO A 116 7.66 25.14 14.96
C PRO A 116 8.36 23.97 14.25
N LYS A 117 9.36 24.22 13.38
CA LYS A 117 10.20 23.18 12.77
C LYS A 117 11.01 22.42 13.82
N LYS A 118 11.33 23.03 14.96
CA LYS A 118 12.10 22.39 16.03
C LYS A 118 11.31 21.33 16.80
N PHE A 119 10.01 21.18 16.55
CA PHE A 119 9.20 20.13 17.13
C PHE A 119 9.01 18.98 16.13
N ALA A 120 9.41 17.77 16.51
CA ALA A 120 9.22 16.55 15.72
C ALA A 120 8.19 15.64 16.41
N LEU A 121 7.13 15.26 15.69
CA LEU A 121 6.08 14.35 16.18
C LEU A 121 6.05 13.06 15.37
N PHE A 122 6.62 12.01 15.95
CA PHE A 122 6.70 10.70 15.32
C PHE A 122 5.93 9.66 16.13
N THR A 123 5.01 8.97 15.47
CA THR A 123 4.07 8.07 16.14
C THR A 123 4.28 6.62 15.72
N GLY A 124 4.03 5.70 16.66
CA GLY A 124 4.02 4.27 16.39
C GLY A 124 2.83 3.85 15.52
N ARG A 125 2.54 2.54 15.48
CA ARG A 125 1.34 2.05 14.79
C ARG A 125 0.10 2.38 15.60
N ASP A 126 -0.48 3.54 15.34
CA ASP A 126 -1.82 3.91 15.75
C ASP A 126 -2.68 4.13 14.49
N GLN A 127 -3.95 3.74 14.54
CA GLN A 127 -4.92 4.00 13.46
C GLN A 127 -5.53 5.41 13.57
N MET A 128 -5.16 6.19 14.60
CA MET A 128 -5.56 7.59 14.76
C MET A 128 -4.58 8.58 14.09
N GLN A 129 -3.92 8.18 13.00
CA GLN A 129 -3.01 9.07 12.25
C GLN A 129 -3.67 10.37 11.80
N ALA A 130 -5.00 10.34 11.55
CA ALA A 130 -5.77 11.53 11.25
C ALA A 130 -5.70 12.57 12.40
N LEU A 131 -5.75 12.12 13.66
CA LEU A 131 -5.69 12.99 14.83
C LEU A 131 -4.27 13.51 15.07
N THR A 132 -3.25 12.65 14.97
CA THR A 132 -1.86 13.07 15.20
C THR A 132 -1.33 13.95 14.07
N GLY A 133 -1.76 13.67 12.83
CA GLY A 133 -1.49 14.53 11.67
C GLY A 133 -2.26 15.86 11.76
N LEU A 134 -3.51 15.85 12.23
CA LEU A 134 -4.25 17.08 12.52
C LEU A 134 -3.53 17.91 13.58
N PHE A 135 -3.08 17.30 14.67
CA PHE A 135 -2.31 18.00 15.70
C PHE A 135 -1.03 18.60 15.11
N ALA A 136 -0.25 17.86 14.34
CA ALA A 136 0.96 18.38 13.69
C ALA A 136 0.64 19.58 12.77
N LYS A 137 -0.41 19.46 11.95
CA LYS A 137 -0.92 20.53 11.09
C LYS A 137 -1.32 21.77 11.92
N GLN A 138 -2.14 21.60 12.95
CA GLN A 138 -2.60 22.69 13.80
C GLN A 138 -1.43 23.34 14.55
N PHE A 139 -0.48 22.54 15.02
CA PHE A 139 0.75 23.01 15.67
C PHE A 139 1.67 23.80 14.74
N GLY A 140 1.62 23.54 13.43
CA GLY A 140 2.48 24.18 12.45
C GLY A 140 3.81 23.45 12.24
N THR A 141 3.97 22.21 12.72
CA THR A 141 5.22 21.46 12.49
C THR A 141 5.15 20.66 11.19
N PRO A 142 6.11 20.80 10.28
CA PRO A 142 6.24 19.92 9.12
C PRO A 142 6.83 18.55 9.51
N ASN A 143 7.49 18.44 10.66
CA ASN A 143 8.24 17.26 11.08
C ASN A 143 7.34 16.23 11.75
N TYR A 144 6.47 15.62 10.93
CA TYR A 144 5.54 14.57 11.34
C TYR A 144 5.69 13.32 10.47
N ALA A 145 5.64 12.15 11.13
CA ALA A 145 5.43 10.88 10.46
C ALA A 145 4.83 9.83 11.41
N ALA A 146 4.09 8.87 10.86
CA ALA A 146 3.66 7.66 11.54
C ALA A 146 4.51 6.43 11.17
N HIS A 147 4.22 5.30 11.81
CA HIS A 147 4.89 4.02 11.57
C HIS A 147 4.91 3.55 10.10
N GLY A 148 4.03 4.09 9.24
CA GLY A 148 3.92 3.72 7.83
C GLY A 148 5.25 3.75 7.06
N GLY A 149 6.09 4.76 7.30
CA GLY A 149 7.36 4.96 6.59
C GLY A 149 8.35 3.79 6.70
N PHE A 150 8.26 2.97 7.75
CA PHE A 150 9.07 1.76 7.93
C PHE A 150 8.41 0.47 7.45
N CYS A 151 7.12 0.53 7.14
CA CYS A 151 6.27 -0.64 7.10
C CYS A 151 5.67 -0.84 5.72
N SER A 152 4.49 -0.26 5.48
CA SER A 152 3.67 -0.53 4.30
C SER A 152 3.65 0.62 3.31
N VAL A 153 4.36 1.73 3.55
CA VAL A 153 4.27 2.89 2.66
C VAL A 153 4.77 2.57 1.26
N ASN A 154 5.79 1.73 1.07
CA ASN A 154 6.18 1.30 -0.27
C ASN A 154 5.08 0.49 -0.99
N MET A 155 4.31 -0.34 -0.25
CA MET A 155 3.11 -1.01 -0.81
C MET A 155 2.07 0.01 -1.26
N ALA A 156 1.79 0.99 -0.40
CA ALA A 156 0.77 1.99 -0.64
C ALA A 156 1.20 2.91 -1.80
N ALA A 157 2.40 3.49 -1.73
CA ALA A 157 2.96 4.38 -2.72
C ALA A 157 3.04 3.73 -4.10
N GLY A 158 3.69 2.56 -4.21
CA GLY A 158 3.90 1.90 -5.49
C GLY A 158 2.59 1.58 -6.21
N MET A 159 1.56 1.13 -5.48
CA MET A 159 0.26 0.82 -6.08
C MET A 159 -0.60 2.07 -6.30
N ILE A 160 -0.62 3.03 -5.37
CA ILE A 160 -1.45 4.24 -5.51
C ILE A 160 -0.95 5.10 -6.68
N TYR A 161 0.37 5.22 -6.88
CA TYR A 161 0.94 5.88 -8.07
C TYR A 161 0.71 5.11 -9.38
N THR A 162 0.20 3.88 -9.35
CA THR A 162 0.00 3.06 -10.55
C THR A 162 -1.46 2.77 -10.86
N ILE A 163 -2.26 2.44 -9.84
CA ILE A 163 -3.65 1.96 -9.98
C ILE A 163 -4.63 2.66 -9.02
N GLY A 164 -4.18 3.66 -8.27
CA GLY A 164 -5.04 4.49 -7.43
C GLY A 164 -5.43 3.86 -6.09
N GLY A 165 -4.98 2.67 -5.74
CA GLY A 165 -5.20 2.05 -4.43
C GLY A 165 -4.12 1.04 -4.09
N SER A 166 -4.31 0.21 -3.05
CA SER A 166 -3.32 -0.78 -2.62
C SER A 166 -3.97 -2.01 -1.96
N PHE A 167 -3.20 -3.03 -1.60
CA PHE A 167 -3.73 -4.19 -0.88
C PHE A 167 -4.22 -3.83 0.54
N TRP A 168 -4.90 -4.78 1.18
CA TRP A 168 -5.28 -4.79 2.60
C TRP A 168 -6.51 -3.96 2.98
N GLU A 169 -6.30 -2.81 3.63
CA GLU A 169 -7.36 -1.87 4.02
C GLU A 169 -8.03 -1.28 2.78
N PHE A 170 -7.29 -1.13 1.68
CA PHE A 170 -7.75 -0.44 0.47
C PHE A 170 -8.29 -1.38 -0.61
N GLY A 171 -8.14 -2.70 -0.45
CA GLY A 171 -8.57 -3.68 -1.43
C GLY A 171 -8.12 -5.11 -1.09
N GLY A 172 -8.64 -6.09 -1.81
CA GLY A 172 -8.27 -7.49 -1.60
C GLY A 172 -8.65 -8.43 -2.73
N PRO A 173 -8.20 -9.68 -2.67
CA PRO A 173 -8.52 -10.69 -3.67
C PRO A 173 -10.00 -11.12 -3.59
N ASP A 174 -10.67 -11.21 -4.73
CA ASP A 174 -12.02 -11.80 -4.86
C ASP A 174 -11.94 -13.33 -4.94
N LEU A 175 -11.60 -13.95 -3.79
CA LEU A 175 -11.39 -15.40 -3.70
C LEU A 175 -12.67 -16.23 -3.91
N GLU A 176 -13.85 -15.62 -3.90
CA GLU A 176 -15.10 -16.31 -4.22
C GLU A 176 -15.17 -16.71 -5.70
N ARG A 177 -14.56 -15.91 -6.58
CA ARG A 177 -14.65 -16.06 -8.03
C ARG A 177 -13.32 -16.42 -8.69
N ALA A 178 -12.20 -16.17 -8.02
CA ALA A 178 -10.89 -16.49 -8.53
C ALA A 178 -10.74 -17.98 -8.89
N LYS A 179 -9.85 -18.27 -9.84
CA LYS A 179 -9.41 -19.64 -10.20
C LYS A 179 -7.96 -19.86 -9.82
N LEU A 180 -7.16 -18.80 -9.88
CA LEU A 180 -5.77 -18.78 -9.46
C LEU A 180 -5.58 -17.65 -8.44
N PHE A 181 -4.97 -17.98 -7.30
CA PHE A 181 -4.61 -17.00 -6.29
C PHE A 181 -3.09 -17.03 -6.06
N VAL A 182 -2.45 -15.87 -6.17
CA VAL A 182 -1.02 -15.71 -5.93
C VAL A 182 -0.80 -14.80 -4.72
N MET A 183 -0.16 -15.35 -3.69
CA MET A 183 0.25 -14.59 -2.51
C MET A 183 1.77 -14.43 -2.48
N ILE A 184 2.25 -13.20 -2.29
CA ILE A 184 3.67 -12.86 -2.43
C ILE A 184 4.13 -12.05 -1.22
N GLY A 185 5.26 -12.41 -0.62
CA GLY A 185 5.87 -11.64 0.48
C GLY A 185 4.94 -11.37 1.67
N THR A 186 4.03 -12.28 1.97
CA THR A 186 3.03 -12.12 3.03
C THR A 186 3.32 -13.06 4.20
N ALA A 187 3.59 -12.47 5.37
CA ALA A 187 3.78 -13.19 6.61
C ALA A 187 2.44 -13.63 7.24
N GLU A 188 2.49 -14.67 8.06
CA GLU A 188 1.33 -15.42 8.55
C GLU A 188 0.37 -14.66 9.48
N ASP A 189 0.84 -13.57 10.10
CA ASP A 189 0.10 -12.76 11.05
C ASP A 189 -0.25 -11.37 10.51
N HIS A 190 0.09 -11.11 9.24
CA HIS A 190 -0.13 -9.81 8.59
C HIS A 190 -1.56 -9.63 8.05
N HIS A 191 -2.37 -10.70 8.05
CA HIS A 191 -3.79 -10.62 7.74
C HIS A 191 -4.63 -11.34 8.78
N SER A 192 -5.88 -10.90 8.92
CA SER A 192 -6.84 -11.48 9.85
C SER A 192 -7.15 -12.95 9.50
N ASN A 193 -7.54 -13.73 10.51
CA ASN A 193 -7.98 -15.12 10.36
C ASN A 193 -9.04 -15.35 9.25
N PRO A 194 -9.95 -14.41 8.93
CA PRO A 194 -10.84 -14.49 7.77
C PRO A 194 -10.16 -14.83 6.44
N LEU A 195 -8.94 -14.35 6.18
CA LEU A 195 -8.24 -14.71 4.94
C LEU A 195 -7.89 -16.20 4.91
N LYS A 196 -7.57 -16.81 6.06
CA LYS A 196 -7.33 -18.25 6.16
C LYS A 196 -8.60 -19.05 5.84
N MET A 197 -9.75 -18.58 6.33
CA MET A 197 -11.05 -19.17 5.98
C MET A 197 -11.36 -19.04 4.49
N ALA A 198 -11.14 -17.85 3.91
CA ALA A 198 -11.37 -17.59 2.50
C ALA A 198 -10.47 -18.45 1.60
N ILE A 199 -9.17 -18.58 1.93
CA ILE A 199 -8.25 -19.49 1.23
C ILE A 199 -8.71 -20.95 1.34
N SER A 200 -9.15 -21.38 2.53
CA SER A 200 -9.68 -22.73 2.70
C SER A 200 -10.91 -22.99 1.84
N GLN A 201 -11.83 -22.02 1.73
CA GLN A 201 -13.03 -22.14 0.88
C GLN A 201 -12.64 -22.15 -0.60
N PHE A 202 -11.81 -21.20 -1.03
CA PHE A 202 -11.27 -21.12 -2.39
C PHE A 202 -10.64 -22.43 -2.86
N LYS A 203 -9.76 -23.03 -2.04
CA LYS A 203 -9.14 -24.33 -2.35
C LYS A 203 -10.17 -25.46 -2.44
N ARG A 204 -11.15 -25.52 -1.53
CA ARG A 204 -12.23 -26.52 -1.57
C ARG A 204 -13.13 -26.37 -2.80
N SER A 205 -13.24 -25.16 -3.34
CA SER A 205 -13.94 -24.87 -4.59
C SER A 205 -13.09 -25.12 -5.85
N GLY A 206 -11.91 -25.73 -5.71
CA GLY A 206 -11.04 -26.13 -6.82
C GLY A 206 -10.08 -25.03 -7.30
N GLY A 207 -9.96 -23.91 -6.59
CA GLY A 207 -8.99 -22.87 -6.90
C GLY A 207 -7.55 -23.28 -6.56
N LYS A 208 -6.58 -22.89 -7.39
CA LYS A 208 -5.15 -23.14 -7.15
C LYS A 208 -4.53 -21.98 -6.38
N PHE A 209 -3.86 -22.28 -5.27
CA PHE A 209 -3.15 -21.30 -4.45
C PHE A 209 -1.63 -21.42 -4.61
N ILE A 210 -0.98 -20.38 -5.14
CA ILE A 210 0.48 -20.25 -5.23
C ILE A 210 0.98 -19.25 -4.18
N ALA A 211 2.00 -19.64 -3.41
CA ALA A 211 2.70 -18.74 -2.49
C ALA A 211 4.16 -18.55 -2.92
N ILE A 212 4.57 -17.30 -3.10
CA ILE A 212 5.94 -16.92 -3.44
C ILE A 212 6.56 -16.25 -2.21
N ASN A 213 7.46 -16.94 -1.53
CA ASN A 213 8.02 -16.51 -0.26
C ASN A 213 9.38 -17.19 -0.01
N PRO A 214 10.34 -16.53 0.68
CA PRO A 214 11.63 -17.16 1.02
C PRO A 214 11.51 -18.37 1.95
N ILE A 215 10.45 -18.44 2.75
CA ILE A 215 10.20 -19.52 3.72
C ILE A 215 8.81 -20.11 3.55
N ARG A 216 8.67 -21.40 3.85
CA ARG A 216 7.41 -22.16 3.74
C ARG A 216 6.68 -22.26 5.08
N THR A 217 6.24 -21.14 5.63
CA THR A 217 5.47 -21.08 6.88
C THR A 217 4.12 -20.39 6.68
N GLY A 218 3.20 -20.55 7.63
CA GLY A 218 1.89 -19.90 7.61
C GLY A 218 1.08 -20.18 6.35
N TYR A 219 0.78 -19.12 5.58
CA TYR A 219 0.04 -19.24 4.31
C TYR A 219 0.79 -20.09 3.28
N ALA A 220 2.12 -20.00 3.20
CA ALA A 220 2.90 -20.78 2.25
C ALA A 220 2.91 -22.29 2.56
N ALA A 221 2.67 -22.68 3.82
CA ALA A 221 2.59 -24.08 4.21
C ALA A 221 1.34 -24.79 3.66
N ILE A 222 0.26 -24.04 3.41
CA ILE A 222 -1.01 -24.56 2.88
C ILE A 222 -1.21 -24.28 1.38
N ALA A 223 -0.23 -23.67 0.71
CA ALA A 223 -0.28 -23.43 -0.73
C ALA A 223 -0.22 -24.75 -1.51
N ASP A 224 -0.91 -24.80 -2.65
CA ASP A 224 -0.78 -25.92 -3.60
C ASP A 224 0.61 -25.93 -4.22
N GLU A 225 1.18 -24.74 -4.40
CA GLU A 225 2.55 -24.54 -4.87
C GLU A 225 3.25 -23.48 -4.01
N TRP A 226 4.43 -23.81 -3.49
CA TRP A 226 5.32 -22.84 -2.85
C TRP A 226 6.54 -22.63 -3.72
N VAL A 227 6.79 -21.38 -4.10
CA VAL A 227 7.96 -20.95 -4.87
C VAL A 227 8.90 -20.19 -3.94
N ALA A 228 10.07 -20.78 -3.67
CA ALA A 228 11.10 -20.14 -2.88
C ALA A 228 11.78 -19.03 -3.70
N ILE A 229 11.96 -17.85 -3.10
CA ILE A 229 12.61 -16.70 -3.73
C ILE A 229 13.67 -16.11 -2.81
N LYS A 230 14.77 -15.63 -3.37
CA LYS A 230 15.78 -14.85 -2.64
C LYS A 230 15.16 -13.53 -2.14
N PRO A 231 15.26 -13.18 -0.85
CA PRO A 231 14.67 -11.95 -0.32
C PRO A 231 15.08 -10.69 -1.10
N GLY A 232 14.11 -9.82 -1.40
CA GLY A 232 14.34 -8.54 -2.08
C GLY A 232 14.52 -8.63 -3.60
N THR A 233 14.31 -9.81 -4.21
CA THR A 233 14.51 -10.03 -5.66
C THR A 233 13.21 -10.18 -6.46
N ASP A 234 12.05 -10.01 -5.82
CA ASP A 234 10.71 -10.14 -6.43
C ASP A 234 10.53 -9.22 -7.64
N GLY A 235 11.16 -8.04 -7.65
CA GLY A 235 11.14 -7.14 -8.80
C GLY A 235 11.69 -7.79 -10.08
N ALA A 236 12.78 -8.58 -9.98
CA ALA A 236 13.34 -9.29 -11.14
C ALA A 236 12.39 -10.39 -11.64
N LEU A 237 11.73 -11.11 -10.71
CA LEU A 237 10.69 -12.07 -11.08
C LEU A 237 9.56 -11.38 -11.86
N PHE A 238 9.02 -10.27 -11.37
CA PHE A 238 7.91 -9.57 -12.05
C PHE A 238 8.29 -9.05 -13.43
N MET A 239 9.50 -8.50 -13.58
CA MET A 239 9.98 -8.04 -14.89
C MET A 239 10.07 -9.19 -15.89
N ALA A 240 10.52 -10.37 -15.46
CA ALA A 240 10.54 -11.56 -16.33
C ALA A 240 9.14 -12.13 -16.63
N LEU A 241 8.23 -12.11 -15.67
CA LEU A 241 6.83 -12.49 -15.92
C LEU A 241 6.16 -11.54 -16.93
N ILE A 242 6.37 -10.22 -16.77
CA ILE A 242 5.87 -9.19 -17.70
C ILE A 242 6.43 -9.44 -19.11
N ARG A 243 7.74 -9.65 -19.24
CA ARG A 243 8.38 -9.98 -20.51
C ARG A 243 7.73 -11.19 -21.19
N GLU A 244 7.57 -12.28 -20.46
CA GLU A 244 6.99 -13.51 -21.00
C GLU A 244 5.52 -13.32 -21.44
N LEU A 245 4.72 -12.59 -20.67
CA LEU A 245 3.35 -12.25 -21.06
C LEU A 245 3.31 -11.43 -22.36
N ILE A 246 4.19 -10.43 -22.50
CA ILE A 246 4.28 -9.61 -23.72
C ILE A 246 4.73 -10.47 -24.91
N LYS A 247 5.80 -11.25 -24.74
CA LYS A 247 6.37 -12.11 -25.79
C LYS A 247 5.36 -13.14 -26.31
N GLN A 248 4.54 -13.69 -25.43
CA GLN A 248 3.54 -14.72 -25.77
C GLN A 248 2.20 -14.11 -26.21
N GLY A 249 2.02 -12.78 -26.14
CA GLY A 249 0.75 -12.12 -26.43
C GLY A 249 -0.37 -12.46 -25.43
N LEU A 250 -0.02 -12.85 -24.20
CA LEU A 250 -0.95 -13.27 -23.14
C LEU A 250 -1.38 -12.11 -22.22
N PHE A 251 -1.47 -10.90 -22.76
CA PHE A 251 -1.95 -9.71 -22.04
C PHE A 251 -3.35 -9.31 -22.50
N ASP A 252 -4.13 -8.70 -21.60
CA ASP A 252 -5.46 -8.20 -21.87
C ASP A 252 -5.39 -6.83 -22.56
N ARG A 253 -5.27 -6.86 -23.90
CA ARG A 253 -5.25 -5.66 -24.75
C ARG A 253 -6.42 -4.73 -24.49
N ASP A 254 -7.59 -5.31 -24.29
CA ASP A 254 -8.86 -4.62 -24.14
C ASP A 254 -8.95 -3.87 -22.81
N PHE A 255 -8.37 -4.45 -21.76
CA PHE A 255 -8.17 -3.79 -20.48
C PHE A 255 -7.14 -2.67 -20.60
N LEU A 256 -5.99 -2.94 -21.23
CA LEU A 256 -4.88 -1.98 -21.33
C LEU A 256 -5.29 -0.69 -22.04
N ILE A 257 -6.03 -0.78 -23.14
CA ILE A 257 -6.44 0.40 -23.91
C ILE A 257 -7.48 1.22 -23.17
N ARG A 258 -8.39 0.55 -22.45
CA ARG A 258 -9.44 1.23 -21.71
C ARG A 258 -8.88 1.81 -20.42
N TYR A 259 -8.37 0.98 -19.52
CA TYR A 259 -8.16 1.37 -18.12
C TYR A 259 -6.71 1.73 -17.77
N SER A 260 -5.85 1.98 -18.76
CA SER A 260 -4.45 2.33 -18.52
C SER A 260 -3.89 3.33 -19.53
N ASN A 261 -2.69 3.82 -19.25
CA ASN A 261 -1.92 4.69 -20.14
C ASN A 261 -1.14 3.93 -21.22
N ALA A 262 -1.31 2.61 -21.35
CA ALA A 262 -0.53 1.75 -22.25
C ALA A 262 -0.47 2.25 -23.70
N ALA A 263 -1.57 2.80 -24.22
CA ALA A 263 -1.66 3.31 -25.59
C ALA A 263 -1.30 4.80 -25.74
N GLN A 264 -1.11 5.52 -24.63
CA GLN A 264 -0.78 6.95 -24.64
C GLN A 264 0.65 7.15 -25.15
N LEU A 265 0.81 8.15 -26.03
CA LEU A 265 2.08 8.48 -26.66
C LEU A 265 2.99 9.27 -25.71
N VAL A 266 4.27 8.93 -25.70
CA VAL A 266 5.34 9.58 -24.92
C VAL A 266 6.29 10.29 -25.87
N ASN A 267 6.65 11.54 -25.56
CA ASN A 267 7.63 12.31 -26.31
C ASN A 267 9.05 11.73 -26.12
N LEU A 268 9.75 11.48 -27.22
CA LEU A 268 11.12 10.97 -27.25
C LEU A 268 12.14 11.96 -27.84
N ASP A 269 11.75 13.20 -28.09
CA ASP A 269 12.65 14.27 -28.49
C ASP A 269 13.46 14.76 -27.29
N ALA A 270 14.74 14.39 -27.24
CA ALA A 270 15.63 14.74 -26.12
C ALA A 270 15.96 16.23 -26.04
N GLU A 271 15.70 17.00 -27.10
CA GLU A 271 15.96 18.45 -27.14
C GLU A 271 14.78 19.27 -26.61
N ARG A 272 13.63 18.65 -26.32
CA ARG A 272 12.46 19.32 -25.77
C ARG A 272 12.39 19.19 -24.25
N ASP A 273 11.91 20.25 -23.59
CA ASP A 273 11.71 20.28 -22.13
C ASP A 273 10.69 19.22 -21.64
N ASP A 274 9.79 18.79 -22.52
CA ASP A 274 8.78 17.76 -22.24
C ASP A 274 9.23 16.34 -22.63
N PHE A 275 10.53 16.10 -22.83
CA PHE A 275 11.09 14.76 -23.06
C PHE A 275 10.65 13.77 -21.98
N GLY A 276 10.18 12.60 -22.40
CA GLY A 276 9.70 11.55 -21.51
C GLY A 276 8.34 11.80 -20.86
N LEU A 277 7.70 12.94 -21.14
CA LEU A 277 6.31 13.21 -20.76
C LEU A 277 5.33 12.67 -21.81
N PHE A 278 4.07 12.48 -21.42
CA PHE A 278 3.03 12.13 -22.37
C PHE A 278 2.76 13.28 -23.33
N ALA A 279 2.76 12.98 -24.63
CA ALA A 279 2.35 13.90 -25.68
C ALA A 279 0.90 14.34 -25.48
N GLN A 280 0.65 15.64 -25.67
CA GLN A 280 -0.64 16.27 -25.40
C GLN A 280 -1.16 16.98 -26.64
N ASP A 281 -2.48 17.03 -26.79
CA ASP A 281 -3.12 17.94 -27.73
C ASP A 281 -3.02 19.38 -27.22
N THR A 282 -2.18 20.20 -27.85
CA THR A 282 -2.02 21.62 -27.51
C THR A 282 -3.21 22.48 -27.99
N GLY A 283 -4.16 21.91 -28.74
CA GLY A 283 -5.31 22.62 -29.32
C GLY A 283 -6.56 22.67 -28.45
N SER A 284 -6.66 21.88 -27.37
CA SER A 284 -7.83 21.87 -26.47
C SER A 284 -7.54 22.61 -25.17
N ALA A 285 -8.15 23.79 -25.01
CA ALA A 285 -8.00 24.69 -23.86
C ALA A 285 -8.70 24.22 -22.57
N GLU A 286 -8.67 22.93 -22.25
CA GLU A 286 -9.11 22.44 -20.93
C GLU A 286 -7.90 22.11 -20.06
N GLU A 287 -7.58 23.05 -19.17
CA GLU A 287 -6.68 22.88 -18.02
C GLU A 287 -7.30 21.87 -17.04
N THR A 288 -7.26 20.59 -17.41
CA THR A 288 -7.46 19.50 -16.45
C THR A 288 -6.20 18.65 -16.44
N ASN A 289 -5.94 18.00 -15.30
CA ASN A 289 -4.82 17.06 -15.12
C ASN A 289 -4.89 15.81 -16.05
N THR A 290 -5.87 15.80 -16.96
CA THR A 290 -6.14 14.83 -18.02
C THR A 290 -6.03 15.45 -19.42
N GLY A 291 -5.28 16.56 -19.58
CA GLY A 291 -5.03 17.21 -20.87
C GLY A 291 -4.87 16.17 -21.96
N ALA A 292 -5.64 16.30 -23.05
CA ALA A 292 -5.98 15.22 -23.96
C ALA A 292 -4.73 14.47 -24.46
N LYS A 293 -4.37 13.39 -23.76
CA LYS A 293 -3.22 12.56 -24.13
C LYS A 293 -3.48 11.95 -25.48
N LEU A 294 -2.43 11.73 -26.25
CA LEU A 294 -2.58 11.33 -27.65
C LEU A 294 -2.42 9.81 -27.82
N TRP A 295 -3.14 9.26 -28.80
CA TRP A 295 -3.02 7.90 -29.30
C TRP A 295 -2.61 7.91 -30.77
N TRP A 296 -1.88 6.88 -31.21
CA TRP A 296 -1.77 6.57 -32.63
C TRP A 296 -2.84 5.58 -33.04
N ASP A 297 -3.81 6.00 -33.85
CA ASP A 297 -4.90 5.14 -34.28
C ASP A 297 -4.48 4.22 -35.44
N ARG A 298 -4.69 2.92 -35.25
CA ARG A 298 -4.32 1.89 -36.22
C ARG A 298 -5.12 1.99 -37.51
N THR A 299 -6.39 2.42 -37.43
CA THR A 299 -7.32 2.41 -38.56
C THR A 299 -7.07 3.59 -39.48
N THR A 300 -7.03 4.81 -38.94
CA THR A 300 -6.82 6.05 -39.68
C THR A 300 -5.35 6.35 -39.94
N ARG A 301 -4.43 5.72 -39.20
CA ARG A 301 -2.98 5.98 -39.21
C ARG A 301 -2.66 7.44 -38.91
N LYS A 302 -3.37 8.00 -37.94
CA LYS A 302 -3.21 9.38 -37.49
C LYS A 302 -3.16 9.42 -35.98
N VAL A 303 -2.63 10.53 -35.47
CA VAL A 303 -2.74 10.90 -34.07
C VAL A 303 -4.18 11.31 -33.78
N VAL A 304 -4.72 10.81 -32.67
CA VAL A 304 -6.06 11.17 -32.18
C VAL A 304 -6.02 11.40 -30.66
N PRO A 305 -6.94 12.21 -30.10
CA PRO A 305 -7.12 12.27 -28.66
C PRO A 305 -7.45 10.90 -28.06
N SER A 306 -6.85 10.59 -26.91
CA SER A 306 -7.13 9.36 -26.18
C SER A 306 -8.61 9.27 -25.80
N HIS A 307 -9.14 8.05 -25.85
CA HIS A 307 -10.56 7.72 -25.65
C HIS A 307 -11.52 8.33 -26.68
N SER A 308 -11.00 8.81 -27.83
CA SER A 308 -11.83 9.16 -28.98
C SER A 308 -12.71 7.97 -29.40
N GLN A 309 -13.97 8.25 -29.73
CA GLN A 309 -14.91 7.23 -30.16
C GLN A 309 -14.37 6.50 -31.40
N GLU A 310 -14.57 5.19 -31.45
CA GLU A 310 -14.15 4.31 -32.57
C GLU A 310 -12.64 4.19 -32.80
N ALA A 311 -11.78 4.90 -32.04
CA ALA A 311 -10.34 4.76 -32.14
C ALA A 311 -9.86 3.35 -31.76
N SER A 312 -8.90 2.84 -32.53
CA SER A 312 -8.24 1.54 -32.32
C SER A 312 -6.74 1.77 -32.11
N PRO A 313 -6.32 2.16 -30.90
CA PRO A 313 -4.96 2.66 -30.72
C PRO A 313 -3.91 1.54 -30.77
N CYS A 314 -2.72 1.90 -31.26
CA CYS A 314 -1.56 1.02 -31.27
C CYS A 314 -0.92 0.94 -29.86
N LEU A 315 -0.50 -0.27 -29.48
CA LEU A 315 0.29 -0.49 -28.26
C LEU A 315 1.79 -0.63 -28.54
N LEU A 316 2.16 -0.98 -29.76
CA LEU A 316 3.54 -1.23 -30.18
C LEU A 316 3.84 -0.37 -31.41
N GLY A 317 5.11 -0.07 -31.61
CA GLY A 317 5.62 0.71 -32.74
C GLY A 317 6.15 2.09 -32.34
N GLU A 318 6.72 2.75 -33.34
CA GLU A 318 7.28 4.09 -33.26
C GLU A 318 6.58 4.98 -34.28
N TYR A 319 6.26 6.20 -33.89
CA TYR A 319 5.48 7.13 -34.71
C TYR A 319 6.05 8.54 -34.60
N GLN A 320 5.51 9.44 -35.41
CA GLN A 320 5.83 10.87 -35.37
C GLN A 320 4.53 11.67 -35.29
N LEU A 321 4.55 12.76 -34.51
CA LEU A 321 3.49 13.77 -34.55
C LEU A 321 3.61 14.62 -35.83
N ASP A 322 2.59 15.42 -36.12
CA ASP A 322 2.56 16.26 -37.33
C ASP A 322 3.69 17.29 -37.39
N ASP A 323 4.23 17.71 -36.24
CA ASP A 323 5.39 18.60 -36.12
C ASP A 323 6.76 17.88 -36.24
N GLY A 324 6.75 16.56 -36.46
CA GLY A 324 7.93 15.72 -36.57
C GLY A 324 8.42 15.11 -35.26
N THR A 325 7.79 15.43 -34.11
CA THR A 325 8.21 14.92 -32.79
C THR A 325 8.12 13.39 -32.74
N PRO A 326 9.22 12.67 -32.45
CA PRO A 326 9.20 11.21 -32.32
C PRO A 326 8.47 10.78 -31.05
N VAL A 327 7.59 9.79 -31.19
CA VAL A 327 6.76 9.29 -30.09
C VAL A 327 6.62 7.77 -30.12
N LYS A 328 6.44 7.17 -28.93
CA LYS A 328 6.08 5.75 -28.77
C LYS A 328 4.91 5.60 -27.80
N PRO A 329 4.02 4.61 -27.97
CA PRO A 329 3.09 4.23 -26.92
C PRO A 329 3.84 3.81 -25.65
N ALA A 330 3.31 4.12 -24.48
CA ALA A 330 3.92 3.72 -23.21
C ALA A 330 4.14 2.19 -23.09
N PHE A 331 3.28 1.39 -23.73
CA PHE A 331 3.41 -0.06 -23.78
C PHE A 331 4.62 -0.52 -24.63
N GLN A 332 4.95 0.18 -25.72
CA GLN A 332 6.18 -0.07 -26.47
C GLN A 332 7.41 0.15 -25.60
N LEU A 333 7.44 1.26 -24.84
CA LEU A 333 8.52 1.54 -23.89
C LEU A 333 8.63 0.48 -22.78
N LEU A 334 7.50 -0.04 -22.30
CA LEU A 334 7.50 -1.17 -21.37
C LEU A 334 8.09 -2.43 -22.01
N ALA A 335 7.69 -2.77 -23.24
CA ALA A 335 8.19 -3.94 -23.96
C ALA A 335 9.71 -3.88 -24.15
N GLU A 336 10.23 -2.72 -24.57
CA GLU A 336 11.68 -2.46 -24.68
C GLU A 336 12.38 -2.56 -23.33
N ARG A 337 11.77 -1.99 -22.27
CA ARG A 337 12.33 -2.02 -20.92
C ARG A 337 12.52 -3.43 -20.37
N VAL A 338 11.63 -4.36 -20.69
CA VAL A 338 11.66 -5.73 -20.17
C VAL A 338 12.30 -6.73 -21.13
N GLU A 339 12.72 -6.30 -22.32
CA GLU A 339 13.23 -7.21 -23.37
C GLU A 339 14.38 -8.09 -22.87
N SER A 340 15.30 -7.49 -22.11
CA SER A 340 16.48 -8.15 -21.52
C SER A 340 16.16 -8.94 -20.24
N CYS A 341 14.97 -8.78 -19.66
CA CYS A 341 14.56 -9.45 -18.41
C CYS A 341 14.12 -10.89 -18.67
N THR A 342 15.01 -11.73 -19.22
CA THR A 342 14.70 -13.13 -19.55
C THR A 342 14.42 -13.98 -18.31
N PRO A 343 13.71 -15.11 -18.43
CA PRO A 343 13.61 -16.10 -17.36
C PRO A 343 14.96 -16.58 -16.85
N GLU A 344 15.97 -16.72 -17.71
CA GLU A 344 17.37 -17.03 -17.34
C GLU A 344 17.96 -15.94 -16.43
N TRP A 345 17.88 -14.69 -16.87
CA TRP A 345 18.37 -13.54 -16.11
C TRP A 345 17.71 -13.45 -14.73
N ALA A 346 16.39 -13.64 -14.68
CA ALA A 346 15.66 -13.63 -13.41
C ALA A 346 16.01 -14.86 -12.55
N ALA A 347 16.30 -16.01 -13.14
CA ALA A 347 16.70 -17.21 -12.39
C ALA A 347 18.00 -16.98 -11.62
N ASP A 348 18.99 -16.35 -12.26
CA ASP A 348 20.28 -16.04 -11.62
C ASP A 348 20.13 -15.08 -10.43
N ILE A 349 19.17 -14.15 -10.50
CA ILE A 349 18.93 -13.16 -9.44
C ILE A 349 18.06 -13.75 -8.32
N THR A 350 16.96 -14.40 -8.69
CA THR A 350 15.89 -14.82 -7.76
C THR A 350 16.14 -16.17 -7.13
N GLY A 351 16.93 -17.03 -7.79
CA GLY A 351 17.06 -18.45 -7.46
C GLY A 351 15.90 -19.32 -7.93
N ILE A 352 14.90 -18.77 -8.64
CA ILE A 352 13.78 -19.54 -9.21
C ILE A 352 14.20 -20.05 -10.59
N ALA A 353 14.07 -21.35 -10.85
CA ALA A 353 14.41 -21.92 -12.15
C ALA A 353 13.67 -21.22 -13.32
N ALA A 354 14.38 -20.96 -14.41
CA ALA A 354 13.84 -20.27 -15.59
C ALA A 354 12.54 -20.91 -16.13
N ASP A 355 12.48 -22.25 -16.15
CA ASP A 355 11.28 -22.98 -16.58
C ASP A 355 10.08 -22.79 -15.64
N THR A 356 10.34 -22.59 -14.34
CA THR A 356 9.28 -22.22 -13.38
C THR A 356 8.78 -20.81 -13.67
N ILE A 357 9.67 -19.85 -13.95
CA ILE A 357 9.28 -18.48 -14.30
C ILE A 357 8.42 -18.46 -15.58
N ARG A 358 8.84 -19.18 -16.63
CA ARG A 358 8.06 -19.32 -17.87
C ARG A 358 6.69 -19.94 -17.62
N ARG A 359 6.64 -21.04 -16.87
CA ARG A 359 5.39 -21.73 -16.55
C ARG A 359 4.46 -20.80 -15.77
N LEU A 360 4.97 -20.08 -14.76
CA LEU A 360 4.16 -19.14 -13.98
C LEU A 360 3.59 -18.04 -14.89
N ALA A 361 4.39 -17.45 -15.78
CA ALA A 361 3.89 -16.44 -16.72
C ALA A 361 2.80 -16.99 -17.65
N HIS A 362 3.05 -18.16 -18.25
CA HIS A 362 2.09 -18.82 -19.12
C HIS A 362 0.80 -19.18 -18.36
N GLU A 363 0.90 -19.77 -17.18
CA GLU A 363 -0.24 -20.14 -16.34
C GLU A 363 -1.08 -18.91 -15.95
N LEU A 364 -0.44 -17.82 -15.51
CA LEU A 364 -1.11 -16.55 -15.22
C LEU A 364 -1.88 -16.03 -16.44
N GLY A 365 -1.21 -15.97 -17.59
CA GLY A 365 -1.79 -15.45 -18.83
C GLY A 365 -2.94 -16.29 -19.36
N VAL A 366 -2.78 -17.62 -19.39
CA VAL A 366 -3.82 -18.57 -19.84
C VAL A 366 -5.02 -18.55 -18.91
N VAL A 367 -4.82 -18.57 -17.59
CA VAL A 367 -5.95 -18.50 -16.64
C VAL A 367 -6.71 -17.19 -16.79
N ALA A 368 -6.01 -16.06 -16.93
CA ALA A 368 -6.65 -14.76 -17.13
C ALA A 368 -7.43 -14.70 -18.46
N ARG A 369 -6.88 -15.23 -19.55
CA ARG A 369 -7.47 -15.14 -20.90
C ARG A 369 -8.63 -16.12 -21.11
N ASP A 370 -8.48 -17.37 -20.67
CA ASP A 370 -9.35 -18.48 -21.10
C ASP A 370 -10.46 -18.80 -20.10
N HIS A 371 -10.31 -18.40 -18.83
CA HIS A 371 -11.30 -18.66 -17.77
C HIS A 371 -12.13 -17.43 -17.43
N LYS A 372 -12.45 -16.59 -18.43
CA LYS A 372 -13.19 -15.35 -18.22
C LYS A 372 -14.51 -15.59 -17.48
N ILE A 373 -14.79 -14.69 -16.55
CA ILE A 373 -16.06 -14.60 -15.83
C ILE A 373 -16.92 -13.56 -16.54
N GLU A 374 -18.20 -13.86 -16.72
CA GLU A 374 -19.19 -12.88 -17.13
C GLU A 374 -20.30 -12.82 -16.09
N LEU A 375 -20.61 -11.61 -15.63
CA LEU A 375 -21.73 -11.35 -14.75
C LEU A 375 -22.75 -10.49 -15.51
N PRO A 376 -24.05 -10.85 -15.51
CA PRO A 376 -25.10 -10.12 -16.21
C PRO A 376 -25.50 -8.86 -15.42
N VAL A 377 -24.54 -7.96 -15.26
CA VAL A 377 -24.68 -6.71 -14.52
C VAL A 377 -24.36 -5.58 -15.48
N ALA A 378 -25.36 -4.76 -15.77
CA ALA A 378 -25.18 -3.57 -16.59
C ALA A 378 -24.43 -2.48 -15.80
N TRP A 379 -23.55 -1.75 -16.47
CA TRP A 379 -22.78 -0.67 -15.87
C TRP A 379 -22.33 0.35 -16.91
N THR A 380 -21.99 1.55 -16.46
CA THR A 380 -21.39 2.61 -17.29
C THR A 380 -19.97 2.84 -16.82
N ASP A 381 -19.02 2.88 -17.74
CA ASP A 381 -17.62 3.14 -17.41
C ASP A 381 -17.30 4.64 -17.27
N ALA A 382 -16.04 4.93 -16.92
CA ALA A 382 -15.57 6.30 -16.69
C ALA A 382 -15.62 7.20 -17.94
N TRP A 383 -15.83 6.63 -19.14
CA TRP A 383 -15.95 7.37 -20.40
C TRP A 383 -17.39 7.43 -20.89
N GLY A 384 -18.37 7.08 -20.05
CA GLY A 384 -19.80 7.13 -20.38
C GLY A 384 -20.28 5.99 -21.27
N LYS A 385 -19.44 4.99 -21.56
CA LYS A 385 -19.85 3.84 -22.38
C LYS A 385 -20.65 2.85 -21.53
N GLN A 386 -21.82 2.48 -22.04
CA GLN A 386 -22.69 1.49 -21.42
C GLN A 386 -22.27 0.07 -21.79
N HIS A 387 -22.28 -0.82 -20.80
CA HIS A 387 -21.98 -2.24 -20.93
C HIS A 387 -23.15 -3.04 -20.35
N THR A 388 -23.48 -4.16 -20.99
CA THR A 388 -24.55 -5.06 -20.52
C THR A 388 -24.05 -6.13 -19.56
N VAL A 389 -22.72 -6.35 -19.51
CA VAL A 389 -22.07 -7.36 -18.68
C VAL A 389 -20.80 -6.81 -18.02
N VAL A 390 -20.46 -7.36 -16.86
CA VAL A 390 -19.15 -7.19 -16.23
C VAL A 390 -18.32 -8.43 -16.54
N THR A 391 -17.17 -8.24 -17.20
CA THR A 391 -16.20 -9.32 -17.45
C THR A 391 -15.13 -9.34 -16.35
N GLY A 392 -14.56 -10.51 -16.06
CA GLY A 392 -13.47 -10.66 -15.08
C GLY A 392 -12.45 -11.72 -15.48
N ASN A 393 -11.18 -11.46 -15.15
CA ASN A 393 -10.08 -12.39 -15.38
C ASN A 393 -9.70 -12.99 -14.02
N PRO A 394 -9.87 -14.30 -13.79
CA PRO A 394 -9.96 -14.87 -12.44
C PRO A 394 -8.59 -15.19 -11.81
N VAL A 395 -7.65 -14.24 -11.92
CA VAL A 395 -6.33 -14.30 -11.28
C VAL A 395 -6.28 -13.24 -10.19
N ALA A 396 -6.29 -13.67 -8.94
CA ALA A 396 -6.26 -12.79 -7.79
C ALA A 396 -4.85 -12.72 -7.19
N PHE A 397 -4.49 -11.53 -6.69
CA PHE A 397 -3.21 -11.30 -6.03
C PHE A 397 -3.40 -10.80 -4.60
N HIS A 398 -2.43 -11.13 -3.74
CA HIS A 398 -2.24 -10.46 -2.46
C HIS A 398 -0.75 -10.35 -2.16
N ALA A 399 -0.27 -9.14 -1.86
CA ALA A 399 1.12 -8.93 -1.47
C ALA A 399 1.27 -7.96 -0.31
N MET A 400 2.38 -8.09 0.43
CA MET A 400 2.62 -7.36 1.67
C MET A 400 4.10 -7.05 1.93
N ARG A 401 4.44 -6.78 3.20
CA ARG A 401 5.74 -6.29 3.69
C ARG A 401 6.97 -6.99 3.14
N GLY A 402 6.90 -8.27 2.75
CA GLY A 402 8.01 -8.98 2.12
C GLY A 402 8.46 -8.36 0.80
N LEU A 403 7.62 -7.54 0.14
CA LEU A 403 8.01 -6.77 -1.04
C LEU A 403 8.35 -5.32 -0.67
N ALA A 404 7.60 -4.73 0.27
CA ALA A 404 7.72 -3.30 0.59
C ALA A 404 8.89 -2.94 1.51
N ALA A 405 9.33 -3.84 2.39
CA ALA A 405 10.36 -3.56 3.39
C ALA A 405 11.79 -3.75 2.82
N HIS A 406 11.99 -3.35 1.56
CA HIS A 406 13.26 -3.35 0.85
C HIS A 406 13.49 -1.98 0.22
N SER A 407 14.76 -1.61 -0.01
CA SER A 407 15.13 -0.33 -0.65
C SER A 407 14.54 -0.17 -2.05
N ASN A 408 14.36 -1.27 -2.78
CA ASN A 408 13.71 -1.32 -4.10
C ASN A 408 12.18 -1.52 -4.03
N GLY A 409 11.58 -1.52 -2.84
CA GLY A 409 10.20 -1.94 -2.63
C GLY A 409 9.19 -1.14 -3.43
N PHE A 410 9.39 0.18 -3.60
CA PHE A 410 8.53 1.01 -4.45
C PHE A 410 8.45 0.50 -5.88
N GLN A 411 9.61 0.22 -6.51
CA GLN A 411 9.65 -0.26 -7.91
C GLN A 411 9.15 -1.69 -8.04
N THR A 412 9.46 -2.56 -7.06
CA THR A 412 8.93 -3.93 -7.02
C THR A 412 7.40 -3.94 -7.01
N ILE A 413 6.78 -3.03 -6.25
CA ILE A 413 5.32 -2.91 -6.17
C ILE A 413 4.71 -2.28 -7.42
N ARG A 414 5.40 -1.34 -8.06
CA ARG A 414 5.00 -0.87 -9.40
C ARG A 414 5.02 -2.00 -10.43
N ALA A 415 6.07 -2.83 -10.44
CA ALA A 415 6.14 -3.98 -11.33
C ALA A 415 5.01 -5.00 -11.08
N LEU A 416 4.68 -5.29 -9.83
CA LEU A 416 3.51 -6.12 -9.50
C LEU A 416 2.20 -5.51 -10.02
N SER A 417 2.03 -4.19 -9.85
CA SER A 417 0.83 -3.49 -10.32
C SER A 417 0.72 -3.54 -11.85
N ILE A 418 1.84 -3.34 -12.56
CA ILE A 418 1.91 -3.48 -14.03
C ILE A 418 1.55 -4.91 -14.45
N LEU A 419 2.10 -5.94 -13.78
CA LEU A 419 1.75 -7.34 -14.04
C LEU A 419 0.24 -7.59 -13.89
N MET A 420 -0.37 -7.06 -12.84
CA MET A 420 -1.82 -7.16 -12.62
C MET A 420 -2.62 -6.46 -13.73
N THR A 421 -2.16 -5.28 -14.18
CA THR A 421 -2.75 -4.53 -15.30
C THR A 421 -2.66 -5.30 -16.61
N LEU A 422 -1.51 -5.91 -16.92
CA LEU A 422 -1.34 -6.75 -18.12
C LEU A 422 -2.30 -7.93 -18.14
N LEU A 423 -2.58 -8.52 -16.97
CA LEU A 423 -3.53 -9.62 -16.84
C LEU A 423 -4.99 -9.14 -16.80
N GLY A 424 -5.27 -7.84 -16.77
CA GLY A 424 -6.62 -7.29 -16.69
C GLY A 424 -7.36 -7.69 -15.41
N THR A 425 -6.66 -7.71 -14.27
CA THR A 425 -7.18 -8.28 -13.01
C THR A 425 -7.66 -7.24 -11.99
N ILE A 426 -7.45 -5.96 -12.25
CA ILE A 426 -7.75 -4.87 -11.32
C ILE A 426 -9.23 -4.46 -11.44
N ASP A 427 -9.93 -4.38 -10.31
CA ASP A 427 -11.36 -4.08 -10.18
C ASP A 427 -12.27 -4.99 -11.01
N ARG A 428 -11.87 -6.27 -11.08
CA ARG A 428 -12.54 -7.28 -11.90
C ARG A 428 -12.99 -8.48 -11.04
N PRO A 429 -14.14 -9.10 -11.34
CA PRO A 429 -14.55 -10.34 -10.70
C PRO A 429 -13.45 -11.41 -10.74
N GLY A 430 -13.17 -12.04 -9.61
CA GLY A 430 -12.11 -13.04 -9.48
C GLY A 430 -10.67 -12.49 -9.49
N GLY A 431 -10.49 -11.18 -9.61
CA GLY A 431 -9.20 -10.50 -9.55
C GLY A 431 -8.96 -9.78 -8.21
N PHE A 432 -8.22 -8.68 -8.27
CA PHE A 432 -8.07 -7.74 -7.15
C PHE A 432 -9.19 -6.69 -7.19
N ARG A 433 -9.77 -6.37 -6.04
CA ARG A 433 -10.84 -5.37 -5.93
C ARG A 433 -10.52 -4.31 -4.90
N HIS A 434 -10.60 -3.05 -5.30
CA HIS A 434 -10.57 -1.92 -4.39
C HIS A 434 -11.78 -1.94 -3.44
N LYS A 435 -11.56 -1.43 -2.24
CA LYS A 435 -12.60 -1.09 -1.27
C LYS A 435 -12.83 0.41 -1.32
N ALA A 436 -14.09 0.84 -1.26
CA ALA A 436 -14.41 2.25 -1.16
C ALA A 436 -13.65 2.91 0.00
N PRO A 437 -13.09 4.12 -0.18
CA PRO A 437 -13.29 5.05 -1.31
C PRO A 437 -12.22 4.95 -2.42
N PHE A 438 -11.59 3.80 -2.62
CA PHE A 438 -10.58 3.58 -3.67
C PHE A 438 -11.25 3.05 -4.95
N PRO A 439 -10.64 3.27 -6.13
CA PRO A 439 -9.36 3.97 -6.37
C PRO A 439 -9.42 5.50 -6.18
N ARG A 440 -8.28 6.08 -5.85
CA ARG A 440 -8.02 7.53 -5.77
C ARG A 440 -7.43 8.02 -7.11
N PRO A 441 -7.49 9.34 -7.39
CA PRO A 441 -6.75 9.94 -8.49
C PRO A 441 -5.25 9.62 -8.42
N ILE A 442 -4.61 9.55 -9.58
CA ILE A 442 -3.20 9.18 -9.75
C ILE A 442 -2.47 10.35 -10.42
N PRO A 443 -1.49 10.99 -9.76
CA PRO A 443 -1.18 10.88 -8.33
C PRO A 443 -2.29 11.51 -7.46
N PRO A 444 -2.37 11.16 -6.16
CA PRO A 444 -3.32 11.82 -5.26
C PRO A 444 -3.03 13.32 -5.12
N GLY A 445 -4.08 14.13 -5.01
CA GLY A 445 -3.96 15.60 -4.96
C GLY A 445 -3.51 16.21 -3.62
N VAL A 446 -3.13 15.40 -2.63
CA VAL A 446 -2.71 15.92 -1.31
C VAL A 446 -1.26 16.38 -1.37
N LYS A 447 -1.00 17.66 -1.07
CA LYS A 447 0.33 18.28 -1.09
C LYS A 447 0.79 18.73 0.29
N THR A 448 2.10 18.71 0.49
CA THR A 448 2.78 19.32 1.64
C THR A 448 3.08 20.79 1.35
N PRO A 449 3.49 21.60 2.35
CA PRO A 449 4.21 22.82 2.06
C PRO A 449 5.44 22.54 1.20
N THR A 450 5.86 23.53 0.42
CA THR A 450 6.93 23.42 -0.58
C THR A 450 8.16 24.26 -0.22
N GLY A 451 8.04 25.17 0.75
CA GLY A 451 9.14 25.99 1.21
C GLY A 451 9.00 26.45 2.67
N PRO A 452 10.07 27.02 3.25
CA PRO A 452 10.11 27.44 4.66
C PRO A 452 9.05 28.49 5.00
N GLU A 453 8.62 29.30 4.03
CA GLU A 453 7.53 30.27 4.15
C GLU A 453 6.19 29.61 4.50
N GLY A 454 6.00 28.34 4.13
CA GLY A 454 4.85 27.53 4.51
C GLY A 454 4.80 27.14 6.00
N VAL A 455 5.84 27.48 6.78
CA VAL A 455 5.97 27.17 8.21
C VAL A 455 6.22 28.43 9.02
N GLN A 456 5.15 28.98 9.62
CA GLN A 456 5.20 30.24 10.36
C GLN A 456 4.92 30.07 11.86
N PRO A 457 5.57 30.87 12.74
CA PRO A 457 5.25 30.90 14.15
C PRO A 457 3.77 31.15 14.42
N ASN A 458 3.24 30.49 15.46
CA ASN A 458 1.84 30.58 15.88
C ASN A 458 0.77 30.27 14.81
N THR A 459 1.18 29.71 13.67
CA THR A 459 0.31 29.50 12.52
C THR A 459 0.21 28.01 12.21
N PRO A 460 -0.98 27.46 11.94
CA PRO A 460 -1.11 26.12 11.38
C PRO A 460 -0.41 25.97 10.03
N LEU A 461 -0.03 24.76 9.63
CA LEU A 461 0.42 24.51 8.27
C LEU A 461 -0.72 24.74 7.26
N GLY A 462 -0.41 25.35 6.11
CA GLY A 462 -1.36 25.51 5.01
C GLY A 462 -1.80 24.17 4.41
N GLY A 463 -0.88 23.20 4.32
CA GLY A 463 -1.11 21.86 3.78
C GLY A 463 -1.19 20.75 4.83
N ALA A 464 -1.26 19.50 4.35
CA ALA A 464 -1.01 18.34 5.21
C ALA A 464 0.50 18.20 5.46
N PRO A 465 0.93 17.64 6.60
CA PRO A 465 2.36 17.42 6.83
C PRO A 465 2.94 16.28 5.98
N LEU A 466 2.10 15.48 5.31
CA LEU A 466 2.49 14.42 4.37
C LEU A 466 1.73 14.64 3.05
N GLY A 467 2.29 14.22 1.93
CA GLY A 467 1.70 14.48 0.60
C GLY A 467 2.23 13.54 -0.48
N TRP A 468 1.86 13.83 -1.72
CA TRP A 468 2.18 13.02 -2.90
C TRP A 468 2.83 13.92 -3.97
N PRO A 469 4.18 13.98 -4.01
CA PRO A 469 4.89 14.69 -5.06
C PRO A 469 4.53 14.15 -6.44
N ALA A 470 4.36 15.06 -7.39
CA ALA A 470 4.04 14.80 -8.78
C ALA A 470 4.98 15.53 -9.73
N ALA A 471 5.55 16.66 -9.30
CA ALA A 471 6.51 17.47 -10.04
C ALA A 471 7.55 18.09 -9.09
N PRO A 472 8.68 18.61 -9.59
CA PRO A 472 9.72 19.25 -8.78
C PRO A 472 9.21 20.37 -7.86
N GLU A 473 8.15 21.07 -8.27
CA GLU A 473 7.55 22.18 -7.52
C GLU A 473 6.83 21.70 -6.25
N ASP A 474 6.56 20.40 -6.13
CA ASP A 474 5.98 19.79 -4.93
C ASP A 474 7.03 19.47 -3.85
N LEU A 475 8.33 19.64 -4.15
CA LEU A 475 9.39 19.40 -3.18
C LEU A 475 9.34 20.45 -2.06
N PHE A 476 9.73 20.04 -0.85
CA PHE A 476 9.78 20.86 0.35
C PHE A 476 11.22 21.25 0.66
N VAL A 477 11.71 22.22 -0.10
CA VAL A 477 13.09 22.72 -0.08
C VAL A 477 13.11 24.24 0.09
N ASP A 478 14.24 24.80 0.51
CA ASP A 478 14.42 26.26 0.51
C ASP A 478 14.85 26.81 -0.86
N GLU A 479 15.14 28.11 -0.93
CA GLU A 479 15.56 28.78 -2.16
C GLU A 479 16.90 28.25 -2.72
N GLN A 480 17.71 27.57 -1.91
CA GLN A 480 18.96 26.93 -2.32
C GLN A 480 18.75 25.47 -2.73
N GLY A 481 17.55 24.92 -2.55
CA GLY A 481 17.23 23.52 -2.81
C GLY A 481 17.54 22.59 -1.63
N GLU A 482 17.86 23.13 -0.44
CA GLU A 482 18.18 22.33 0.73
C GLU A 482 16.90 21.85 1.47
N PRO A 483 16.93 20.68 2.14
CA PRO A 483 15.75 20.15 2.81
C PRO A 483 15.27 21.02 3.98
N VAL A 484 13.97 21.28 4.05
CA VAL A 484 13.38 22.01 5.20
C VAL A 484 13.05 21.07 6.37
N ARG A 485 12.76 19.79 6.07
CA ARG A 485 12.34 18.79 7.06
C ARG A 485 13.53 18.08 7.67
N ILE A 486 13.45 17.80 8.97
CA ILE A 486 14.51 17.08 9.71
C ILE A 486 14.76 15.67 9.19
N ASP A 487 13.79 15.07 8.50
CA ASP A 487 13.87 13.73 7.94
C ASP A 487 14.27 13.72 6.45
N LYS A 488 14.48 14.90 5.86
CA LYS A 488 14.78 15.13 4.44
C LYS A 488 13.70 14.65 3.46
N ALA A 489 12.54 14.21 3.95
CA ALA A 489 11.45 13.79 3.08
C ALA A 489 11.01 14.96 2.18
N PHE A 490 10.55 14.66 0.96
CA PHE A 490 10.11 15.62 -0.04
C PHE A 490 11.24 16.54 -0.54
N SER A 491 12.51 16.14 -0.47
CA SER A 491 13.65 16.91 -1.01
C SER A 491 14.22 16.27 -2.28
N TRP A 492 15.24 16.89 -2.88
CA TRP A 492 16.01 16.28 -3.97
C TRP A 492 16.70 14.96 -3.59
N GLU A 493 16.98 14.73 -2.30
CA GLU A 493 17.51 13.44 -1.82
C GLU A 493 16.41 12.35 -1.80
N TYR A 494 15.17 12.72 -1.48
CA TYR A 494 14.02 11.81 -1.39
C TYR A 494 12.77 12.34 -2.12
N PRO A 495 12.84 12.55 -3.46
CA PRO A 495 11.83 13.31 -4.20
C PRO A 495 10.50 12.56 -4.37
N LEU A 496 10.51 11.25 -4.18
CA LEU A 496 9.33 10.37 -4.28
C LEU A 496 8.83 9.90 -2.91
N SER A 497 9.32 10.46 -1.81
CA SER A 497 8.76 10.12 -0.50
C SER A 497 7.32 10.63 -0.40
N VAL A 498 6.39 9.78 0.02
CA VAL A 498 4.99 10.17 0.29
C VAL A 498 4.68 10.25 1.78
N HIS A 499 5.72 10.09 2.59
CA HIS A 499 5.64 9.93 4.03
C HIS A 499 6.97 10.37 4.65
N GLY A 500 6.98 10.77 5.92
CA GLY A 500 8.23 11.09 6.63
C GLY A 500 9.14 9.89 6.87
N MET A 501 10.45 10.16 6.93
CA MET A 501 11.56 9.20 6.93
C MET A 501 12.10 9.00 8.36
N MET A 502 11.37 8.23 9.16
CA MET A 502 11.66 8.03 10.59
C MET A 502 13.09 7.59 10.94
N HIS A 503 13.80 6.86 10.06
CA HIS A 503 15.17 6.41 10.31
C HIS A 503 16.18 7.54 10.30
N ASN A 504 15.88 8.63 9.59
CA ASN A 504 16.79 9.77 9.47
C ASN A 504 16.69 10.66 10.71
N VAL A 505 15.47 10.85 11.24
CA VAL A 505 15.13 11.84 12.27
C VAL A 505 16.07 11.85 13.48
N ILE A 506 16.34 10.70 14.10
CA ILE A 506 17.12 10.65 15.34
C ILE A 506 18.58 11.03 15.07
N THR A 507 19.16 10.48 14.01
CA THR A 507 20.53 10.77 13.57
C THR A 507 20.67 12.25 13.19
N ASN A 508 19.73 12.74 12.41
CA ASN A 508 19.66 14.12 11.92
C ASN A 508 19.49 15.12 13.06
N ALA A 509 18.59 14.84 14.01
CA ALA A 509 18.42 15.65 15.21
C ALA A 509 19.67 15.68 16.11
N TRP A 510 20.41 14.56 16.21
CA TRP A 510 21.68 14.53 16.94
C TRP A 510 22.77 15.37 16.25
N ARG A 511 22.79 15.36 14.91
CA ARG A 511 23.74 16.16 14.10
C ARG A 511 23.37 17.64 14.00
N GLY A 512 22.11 18.00 14.26
CA GLY A 512 21.60 19.35 13.98
C GLY A 512 21.38 19.61 12.48
N ASP A 513 21.07 18.56 11.72
CA ASP A 513 20.96 18.51 10.26
C ASP A 513 19.54 18.07 9.89
N PRO A 514 18.57 18.97 9.60
CA PRO A 514 17.75 18.80 8.42
C PRO A 514 18.59 18.95 7.18
#